data_AF-A0A6P5Z8M3-F1
#
_entry.id   AF-A0A6P5Z8M3-F1
#
_cell.length_a   1.000
_cell.length_b   1.000
_cell.length_c   1.000
_cell.angle_alpha   90.00
_cell.angle_beta   90.00
_cell.angle_gamma   90.00
#
_symmetry.space_group_name_H-M   'P 1'
#
loop_
_entity.id
_entity.type
_entity.pdbx_description
1 polymer ?
#
loop_
_entity_poly.entity_id
_entity_poly.type
_entity_poly.pdbx_seq_one_letter_code
_entity_poly.pdbx_strand_id
1 'polypeptide(L)'
;MDDEKRAHLLSFLKVIPPVDFCCVYGSVLHTTNHDKSTMVDYILGVSDPLQWHSENLKMNADHYASWMVLLGGAKLVTEVADKIGVGVHFNPFVTWNNKMFKYGVVRMHDLVQDILNWERLYLSGRLQKPVNMLVDNLDIKDVNSVNLRAAVSAALLLLPPKFTEVCFLAIRPLRITIFVISFVFMQEDLYAKICSLSYMGDLRMFFAEDRNKVKKIVQGQFDLFQSMYKPFLEEYEGKDLLRFSSSENQHANIYQDCGLPVARSHVSFLPPAIRSLMGIRLGRKKVTSESVQALHEVVIGSREEATKRMQKVLRRTVMVSSARQAVSGLLTVGGVKAARYLTNKMQKAWRSWT
;
A
#
# COMPACT_ATOMS: atom_id res chain seq x y z
N MET A 1 21.20 -4.16 2.19
CA MET A 1 21.11 -5.58 1.77
C MET A 1 22.48 -5.97 1.30
N ASP A 2 22.96 -7.15 1.67
CA ASP A 2 24.26 -7.64 1.21
C ASP A 2 24.32 -7.79 -0.32
N ASP A 3 25.49 -7.54 -0.91
CA ASP A 3 25.70 -7.48 -2.35
C ASP A 3 25.52 -8.84 -3.03
N GLU A 4 25.89 -9.93 -2.36
CA GLU A 4 25.71 -11.29 -2.86
C GLU A 4 24.21 -11.63 -2.96
N LYS A 5 23.45 -11.26 -1.92
CA LYS A 5 21.98 -11.40 -1.91
C LYS A 5 21.34 -10.57 -3.02
N ARG A 6 21.85 -9.36 -3.31
CA ARG A 6 21.38 -8.54 -4.44
C ARG A 6 21.66 -9.19 -5.77
N ALA A 7 22.89 -9.66 -5.99
CA ALA A 7 23.30 -10.32 -7.23
C ALA A 7 22.45 -11.56 -7.51
N HIS A 8 22.18 -12.36 -6.48
CA HIS A 8 21.31 -13.53 -6.61
C HIS A 8 19.87 -13.16 -7.02
N LEU A 9 19.29 -12.11 -6.42
CA LEU A 9 17.94 -11.65 -6.78
C LEU A 9 17.87 -11.09 -8.21
N LEU A 10 18.94 -10.42 -8.66
CA LEU A 10 19.07 -9.94 -10.03
C LEU A 10 19.27 -11.08 -11.03
N SER A 11 19.90 -12.20 -10.63
CA SER A 11 20.11 -13.34 -11.51
C SER A 11 18.80 -13.94 -12.04
N PHE A 12 17.72 -13.89 -11.26
CA PHE A 12 16.39 -14.34 -11.69
C PHE A 12 15.81 -13.46 -12.81
N LEU A 13 16.13 -12.16 -12.85
CA LEU A 13 15.68 -11.27 -13.92
C LEU A 13 16.32 -11.60 -15.28
N LYS A 14 17.42 -12.37 -15.30
CA LYS A 14 18.09 -12.80 -16.53
C LYS A 14 17.37 -13.94 -17.25
N VAL A 15 16.42 -14.61 -16.58
CA VAL A 15 15.69 -15.78 -17.13
C VAL A 15 14.24 -15.46 -17.48
N ILE A 16 13.86 -14.19 -17.41
CA ILE A 16 12.55 -13.69 -17.85
C ILE A 16 12.78 -12.53 -18.83
N PRO A 17 11.77 -12.13 -19.63
CA PRO A 17 11.91 -10.99 -20.52
C PRO A 17 12.20 -9.69 -19.74
N PRO A 18 12.81 -8.68 -20.39
CA PRO A 18 13.25 -7.46 -19.73
C PRO A 18 12.10 -6.71 -19.06
N VAL A 19 12.43 -5.95 -18.02
CA VAL A 19 11.48 -5.19 -17.21
C VAL A 19 11.97 -3.76 -17.04
N ASP A 20 11.02 -2.83 -16.94
CA ASP A 20 11.30 -1.40 -16.74
C ASP A 20 11.40 -1.05 -15.25
N PHE A 21 10.74 -1.84 -14.41
CA PHE A 21 10.74 -1.70 -12.96
C PHE A 21 10.73 -3.07 -12.29
N CYS A 22 11.47 -3.21 -11.20
CA CYS A 22 11.42 -4.41 -10.38
C CYS A 22 11.67 -4.06 -8.91
N CYS A 23 10.75 -4.46 -8.04
CA CYS A 23 10.98 -4.44 -6.60
C CYS A 23 10.69 -5.79 -5.94
N VAL A 24 11.48 -6.12 -4.93
CA VAL A 24 11.28 -7.31 -4.09
C VAL A 24 10.80 -6.92 -2.71
N TYR A 25 10.01 -7.81 -2.13
CA TYR A 25 9.18 -7.43 -1.01
C TYR A 25 8.83 -8.63 -0.14
N GLY A 26 8.41 -8.37 1.10
CA GLY A 26 7.98 -9.42 2.02
C GLY A 26 9.13 -9.94 2.87
N SER A 27 9.13 -11.23 3.18
CA SER A 27 10.01 -11.78 4.21
C SER A 27 11.50 -11.72 3.88
N VAL A 28 11.85 -11.57 2.61
CA VAL A 28 13.23 -11.37 2.15
C VAL A 28 13.90 -10.14 2.76
N LEU A 29 13.11 -9.16 3.22
CA LEU A 29 13.59 -7.93 3.84
C LEU A 29 13.79 -8.04 5.35
N HIS A 30 13.34 -9.11 6.01
CA HIS A 30 13.63 -9.34 7.41
C HIS A 30 15.05 -9.90 7.56
N THR A 31 15.85 -9.26 8.41
CA THR A 31 17.23 -9.66 8.73
C THR A 31 17.29 -10.93 9.59
N THR A 32 16.20 -11.29 10.27
CA THR A 32 16.12 -12.40 11.22
C THR A 32 15.72 -13.75 10.62
N ASN A 33 15.30 -13.80 9.34
CA ASN A 33 14.96 -15.05 8.67
C ASN A 33 16.16 -15.56 7.86
N HIS A 34 16.96 -16.42 8.50
CA HIS A 34 17.99 -17.23 7.83
C HIS A 34 17.42 -18.40 7.02
N ASP A 35 16.09 -18.50 6.91
CA ASP A 35 15.44 -19.69 6.39
C ASP A 35 15.39 -19.70 4.85
N LYS A 36 16.06 -20.71 4.28
CA LYS A 36 16.19 -20.96 2.83
C LYS A 36 14.84 -21.25 2.13
N SER A 37 13.74 -21.35 2.87
CA SER A 37 12.44 -21.85 2.42
C SER A 37 11.40 -20.77 2.10
N THR A 38 11.69 -19.48 2.31
CA THR A 38 10.70 -18.42 2.09
C THR A 38 10.62 -17.99 0.62
N MET A 39 9.41 -18.02 0.06
CA MET A 39 9.13 -17.55 -1.29
C MET A 39 9.43 -16.04 -1.40
N VAL A 40 10.16 -15.64 -2.44
CA VAL A 40 10.48 -14.23 -2.71
C VAL A 40 9.40 -13.62 -3.60
N ASP A 41 8.73 -12.57 -3.11
CA ASP A 41 7.72 -11.85 -3.87
C ASP A 41 8.33 -10.68 -4.67
N TYR A 42 8.03 -10.61 -5.97
CA TYR A 42 8.45 -9.58 -6.92
C TYR A 42 7.23 -8.83 -7.47
N ILE A 43 7.39 -7.53 -7.73
CA ILE A 43 6.54 -6.76 -8.64
C ILE A 43 7.41 -6.32 -9.82
N LEU A 44 6.98 -6.65 -11.02
CA LEU A 44 7.63 -6.36 -12.30
C LEU A 44 6.75 -5.38 -13.06
N GLY A 45 7.30 -4.20 -13.35
CA GLY A 45 6.66 -3.21 -14.20
C GLY A 45 7.20 -3.32 -15.62
N VAL A 46 6.28 -3.38 -16.59
CA VAL A 46 6.61 -3.57 -18.01
C VAL A 46 5.79 -2.61 -18.88
N SER A 47 6.36 -2.18 -20.01
CA SER A 47 5.69 -1.28 -20.94
C SER A 47 4.44 -1.90 -21.58
N ASP A 48 4.55 -3.13 -22.10
CA ASP A 48 3.41 -3.90 -22.63
C ASP A 48 3.33 -5.32 -22.05
N PRO A 49 2.41 -5.57 -21.11
CA PRO A 49 2.18 -6.91 -20.55
C PRO A 49 1.82 -7.96 -21.60
N LEU A 50 1.12 -7.60 -22.68
CA LEU A 50 0.72 -8.57 -23.70
C LEU A 50 1.94 -9.12 -24.43
N GLN A 51 2.81 -8.23 -24.93
CA GLN A 51 4.08 -8.61 -25.52
C GLN A 51 4.96 -9.37 -24.51
N TRP A 52 5.12 -8.82 -23.31
CA TRP A 52 5.96 -9.43 -22.27
C TRP A 52 5.52 -10.86 -21.92
N HIS A 53 4.22 -11.08 -21.72
CA HIS A 53 3.68 -12.42 -21.45
C HIS A 53 3.85 -13.35 -22.66
N SER A 54 3.76 -12.84 -23.89
CA SER A 54 3.98 -13.63 -25.10
C SER A 54 5.43 -14.13 -25.20
N GLU A 55 6.40 -13.29 -24.85
CA GLU A 55 7.81 -13.67 -24.79
C GLU A 55 8.08 -14.63 -23.63
N ASN A 56 7.56 -14.33 -22.44
CA ASN A 56 7.77 -15.17 -21.27
C ASN A 56 7.11 -16.55 -21.41
N LEU A 57 6.01 -16.67 -22.16
CA LEU A 57 5.41 -17.97 -22.47
C LEU A 57 6.29 -18.84 -23.39
N LYS A 58 7.09 -18.23 -24.28
CA LYS A 58 8.04 -18.97 -25.12
C LYS A 58 9.23 -19.49 -24.31
N MET A 59 9.67 -18.71 -23.32
CA MET A 59 10.83 -19.03 -22.49
C MET A 59 10.47 -19.93 -21.30
N ASN A 60 9.33 -19.68 -20.66
CA ASN A 60 8.96 -20.22 -19.36
C ASN A 60 7.46 -20.56 -19.29
N ALA A 61 6.98 -21.41 -20.19
CA ALA A 61 5.56 -21.81 -20.25
C ALA A 61 5.06 -22.45 -18.94
N ASP A 62 5.93 -23.13 -18.21
CA ASP A 62 5.67 -23.84 -16.95
C ASP A 62 5.39 -22.89 -15.76
N HIS A 63 5.73 -21.60 -15.89
CA HIS A 63 5.37 -20.58 -14.91
C HIS A 63 3.86 -20.32 -14.85
N TYR A 64 3.13 -20.64 -15.92
CA TYR A 64 1.70 -20.39 -16.06
C TYR A 64 0.87 -21.64 -15.80
N ALA A 65 -0.42 -21.48 -15.55
CA ALA A 65 -1.33 -22.61 -15.51
C ALA A 65 -1.52 -23.18 -16.92
N SER A 66 -1.37 -24.50 -17.07
CA SER A 66 -1.37 -25.19 -18.37
C SER A 66 -2.61 -24.89 -19.23
N TRP A 67 -3.77 -24.74 -18.60
CA TRP A 67 -5.03 -24.42 -19.29
C TRP A 67 -5.03 -23.01 -19.90
N MET A 68 -4.36 -22.03 -19.27
CA MET A 68 -4.24 -20.68 -19.81
C MET A 68 -3.34 -20.66 -21.04
N VAL A 69 -2.24 -21.42 -20.99
CA VAL A 69 -1.31 -21.59 -22.12
C VAL A 69 -2.07 -22.17 -23.32
N LEU A 70 -2.90 -23.19 -23.10
CA LEU A 70 -3.63 -23.90 -24.15
C LEU A 70 -4.78 -23.08 -24.77
N LEU A 71 -5.56 -22.35 -23.97
CA LEU A 71 -6.81 -21.73 -24.43
C LEU A 71 -6.66 -20.31 -24.97
N GLY A 72 -5.66 -19.55 -24.51
CA GLY A 72 -5.58 -18.12 -24.90
C GLY A 72 -4.26 -17.41 -24.66
N GLY A 73 -3.24 -18.11 -24.14
CA GLY A 73 -1.87 -17.62 -23.98
C GLY A 73 -1.81 -16.24 -23.32
N ALA A 74 -0.95 -15.38 -23.86
CA ALA A 74 -0.69 -14.04 -23.31
C ALA A 74 -1.92 -13.13 -23.31
N LYS A 75 -2.81 -13.27 -24.31
CA LYS A 75 -4.04 -12.47 -24.40
C LYS A 75 -4.95 -12.75 -23.21
N LEU A 76 -5.21 -14.03 -22.93
CA LEU A 76 -6.05 -14.41 -21.80
C LEU A 76 -5.42 -14.01 -20.46
N VAL A 77 -4.11 -14.18 -20.30
CA VAL A 77 -3.36 -13.75 -19.10
C VAL A 77 -3.57 -12.27 -18.83
N THR A 78 -3.39 -11.44 -19.86
CA THR A 78 -3.52 -9.98 -19.77
C THR A 78 -4.97 -9.56 -19.55
N GLU A 79 -5.93 -10.14 -20.29
CA GLU A 79 -7.35 -9.82 -20.13
C GLU A 79 -7.89 -10.17 -18.74
N VAL A 80 -7.47 -11.30 -18.15
CA VAL A 80 -7.85 -11.65 -16.78
C VAL A 80 -7.28 -10.64 -15.79
N ALA A 81 -6.01 -10.25 -15.94
CA ALA A 81 -5.39 -9.27 -15.06
C ALA A 81 -6.09 -7.91 -15.13
N ASP A 82 -6.38 -7.41 -16.33
CA ASP A 82 -6.93 -6.07 -16.56
C ASP A 82 -8.44 -6.01 -16.30
N LYS A 83 -9.22 -6.95 -16.84
CA LYS A 83 -10.69 -6.89 -16.79
C LYS A 83 -11.25 -7.44 -15.47
N ILE A 84 -10.61 -8.46 -14.90
CA ILE A 84 -11.09 -9.13 -13.67
C ILE A 84 -10.29 -8.68 -12.46
N GLY A 85 -8.96 -8.71 -12.57
CA GLY A 85 -8.04 -8.34 -11.50
C GLY A 85 -7.87 -6.84 -11.31
N VAL A 86 -6.70 -6.49 -10.78
CA VAL A 86 -6.27 -5.11 -10.54
C VAL A 86 -5.15 -4.66 -11.49
N GLY A 87 -5.10 -5.25 -12.69
CA GLY A 87 -4.06 -5.00 -13.70
C GLY A 87 -2.73 -5.70 -13.39
N VAL A 88 -2.75 -6.73 -12.54
CA VAL A 88 -1.55 -7.47 -12.14
C VAL A 88 -1.77 -8.97 -12.25
N HIS A 89 -0.97 -9.64 -13.09
CA HIS A 89 -0.93 -11.09 -13.16
C HIS A 89 0.18 -11.65 -12.27
N PHE A 90 -0.14 -12.58 -11.37
CA PHE A 90 0.87 -13.24 -10.54
C PHE A 90 1.14 -14.67 -11.01
N ASN A 91 2.42 -15.00 -11.16
CA ASN A 91 2.93 -16.36 -11.33
C ASN A 91 3.54 -16.82 -10.00
N PRO A 92 2.82 -17.61 -9.17
CA PRO A 92 3.32 -18.13 -7.91
C PRO A 92 4.06 -19.47 -8.09
N PHE A 93 4.87 -19.84 -7.09
CA PHE A 93 5.54 -21.14 -6.99
C PHE A 93 6.53 -21.42 -8.14
N VAL A 94 7.13 -20.37 -8.69
CA VAL A 94 8.19 -20.49 -9.70
C VAL A 94 9.48 -20.88 -9.00
N THR A 95 10.15 -21.93 -9.46
CA THR A 95 11.37 -22.41 -8.81
C THR A 95 12.57 -22.12 -9.68
N TRP A 96 13.56 -21.42 -9.11
CA TRP A 96 14.80 -21.07 -9.79
C TRP A 96 15.96 -21.14 -8.79
N ASN A 97 17.06 -21.82 -9.13
CA ASN A 97 18.24 -21.97 -8.26
C ASN A 97 17.90 -22.38 -6.81
N ASN A 98 17.05 -23.40 -6.64
CA ASN A 98 16.59 -23.91 -5.35
C ASN A 98 15.87 -22.88 -4.46
N LYS A 99 15.38 -21.78 -5.05
CA LYS A 99 14.50 -20.81 -4.39
C LYS A 99 13.17 -20.71 -5.09
N MET A 100 12.17 -20.39 -4.29
CA MET A 100 10.81 -20.18 -4.75
C MET A 100 10.55 -18.70 -4.95
N PHE A 101 9.93 -18.37 -6.06
CA PHE A 101 9.60 -17.03 -6.49
C PHE A 101 8.10 -16.92 -6.74
N LYS A 102 7.60 -15.71 -6.50
CA LYS A 102 6.32 -15.26 -7.00
C LYS A 102 6.51 -13.88 -7.58
N TYR A 103 6.18 -13.69 -8.85
CA TYR A 103 6.29 -12.38 -9.48
C TYR A 103 4.94 -11.93 -10.03
N GLY A 104 4.63 -10.66 -9.81
CA GLY A 104 3.46 -9.97 -10.36
C GLY A 104 3.87 -9.06 -11.51
N VAL A 105 3.25 -9.19 -12.67
CA VAL A 105 3.52 -8.37 -13.86
C VAL A 105 2.43 -7.31 -13.98
N VAL A 106 2.83 -6.05 -14.11
CA VAL A 106 1.93 -4.89 -14.24
C VAL A 106 2.38 -3.95 -15.36
N ARG A 107 1.44 -3.32 -16.05
CA ARG A 107 1.72 -2.24 -16.99
C ARG A 107 2.29 -1.02 -16.25
N MET A 108 3.39 -0.43 -16.73
CA MET A 108 4.01 0.75 -16.09
C MET A 108 3.02 1.91 -15.90
N HIS A 109 2.16 2.14 -16.90
CA HIS A 109 1.11 3.15 -16.80
C HIS A 109 0.18 2.90 -15.60
N ASP A 110 -0.37 1.70 -15.46
CA ASP A 110 -1.26 1.32 -14.36
C ASP A 110 -0.57 1.44 -13.00
N LEU A 111 0.71 1.06 -12.92
CA LEU A 111 1.51 1.20 -11.70
C LEU A 111 1.62 2.68 -11.29
N VAL A 112 2.00 3.56 -12.21
CA VAL A 112 2.14 5.00 -11.97
C VAL A 112 0.79 5.63 -11.61
N GLN A 113 -0.29 5.28 -12.32
CA GLN A 113 -1.63 5.76 -11.99
C GLN A 113 -2.06 5.35 -10.58
N ASP A 114 -1.82 4.10 -10.16
CA ASP A 114 -2.17 3.68 -8.81
C ASP A 114 -1.32 4.39 -7.74
N ILE A 115 -0.04 4.68 -8.01
CA ILE A 115 0.86 5.45 -7.13
C ILE A 115 0.36 6.90 -6.96
N LEU A 116 0.02 7.57 -8.06
CA LEU A 116 -0.35 8.98 -8.05
C LEU A 116 -1.79 9.24 -7.60
N ASN A 117 -2.72 8.33 -7.92
CA ASN A 117 -4.15 8.56 -7.77
C ASN A 117 -4.83 7.65 -6.74
N TRP A 118 -4.19 6.55 -6.31
CA TRP A 118 -4.81 5.52 -5.44
C TRP A 118 -6.12 4.97 -6.03
N GLU A 119 -6.17 4.74 -7.34
CA GLU A 119 -7.36 4.19 -8.00
C GLU A 119 -7.78 2.83 -7.42
N ARG A 120 -6.79 1.97 -7.13
CA ARG A 120 -7.00 0.62 -6.61
C ARG A 120 -6.38 0.44 -5.22
N LEU A 121 -5.41 1.29 -4.86
CA LEU A 121 -4.62 1.23 -3.63
C LEU A 121 -3.96 -0.15 -3.41
N TYR A 122 -3.73 -0.89 -4.49
CA TYR A 122 -3.23 -2.26 -4.42
C TYR A 122 -1.70 -2.26 -4.49
N LEU A 123 -1.15 -1.60 -5.51
CA LEU A 123 0.30 -1.48 -5.73
C LEU A 123 0.86 -0.30 -4.97
N SER A 124 0.17 0.85 -5.00
CA SER A 124 0.57 2.02 -4.20
C SER A 124 0.56 1.70 -2.71
N GLY A 125 -0.46 0.97 -2.24
CA GLY A 125 -0.49 0.42 -0.89
C GLY A 125 0.72 -0.46 -0.58
N ARG A 126 1.20 -1.28 -1.54
CA ARG A 126 2.43 -2.08 -1.35
C ARG A 126 3.68 -1.20 -1.25
N LEU A 127 3.76 -0.14 -2.05
CA LEU A 127 4.89 0.80 -2.12
C LEU A 127 4.90 1.87 -1.02
N GLN A 128 3.84 1.94 -0.19
CA GLN A 128 3.83 2.68 1.09
C GLN A 128 4.58 1.94 2.21
N LYS A 129 5.02 0.71 1.95
CA LYS A 129 5.77 -0.13 2.90
C LYS A 129 7.15 -0.39 2.33
N PRO A 130 8.15 -0.72 3.17
CA PRO A 130 9.49 -1.04 2.70
C PRO A 130 9.50 -2.11 1.59
N VAL A 131 10.19 -1.77 0.51
CA VAL A 131 10.51 -2.62 -0.64
C VAL A 131 11.97 -2.41 -0.99
N ASN A 132 12.57 -3.37 -1.70
CA ASN A 132 13.91 -3.20 -2.25
C ASN A 132 13.83 -3.14 -3.77
N MET A 133 14.19 -1.98 -4.33
CA MET A 133 14.18 -1.73 -5.76
C MET A 133 15.44 -2.33 -6.41
N LEU A 134 15.23 -3.24 -7.34
CA LEU A 134 16.29 -3.91 -8.10
C LEU A 134 16.51 -3.21 -9.43
N VAL A 135 15.43 -2.80 -10.11
CA VAL A 135 15.42 -2.08 -11.38
C VAL A 135 14.44 -0.92 -11.27
N ASP A 136 14.83 0.26 -11.73
CA ASP A 136 13.98 1.46 -11.73
C ASP A 136 14.36 2.39 -12.90
N ASN A 137 13.91 2.05 -14.12
CA ASN A 137 14.28 2.81 -15.33
C ASN A 137 13.43 4.07 -15.55
N LEU A 138 12.37 4.26 -14.75
CA LEU A 138 11.39 5.35 -14.90
C LEU A 138 11.24 6.17 -13.61
N ASP A 139 12.28 6.18 -12.76
CA ASP A 139 12.35 6.95 -11.51
C ASP A 139 11.11 6.77 -10.61
N ILE A 140 10.60 5.54 -10.52
CA ILE A 140 9.44 5.19 -9.69
C ILE A 140 9.72 5.49 -8.22
N LYS A 141 10.97 5.42 -7.77
CA LYS A 141 11.37 5.89 -6.44
C LYS A 141 10.94 7.33 -6.18
N ASP A 142 11.17 8.22 -7.14
CA ASP A 142 10.86 9.64 -7.01
C ASP A 142 9.36 9.90 -7.17
N VAL A 143 8.71 9.22 -8.12
CA VAL A 143 7.23 9.26 -8.27
C VAL A 143 6.54 8.78 -7.00
N ASN A 144 7.07 7.75 -6.34
CA ASN A 144 6.51 7.20 -5.10
C ASN A 144 6.60 8.17 -3.92
N SER A 145 7.43 9.22 -3.96
CA SER A 145 7.47 10.24 -2.90
C SER A 145 6.10 10.92 -2.69
N VAL A 146 5.32 11.11 -3.76
CA VAL A 146 3.95 11.65 -3.70
C VAL A 146 3.04 10.69 -2.92
N ASN A 147 3.16 9.39 -3.19
CA ASN A 147 2.41 8.34 -2.50
C ASN A 147 2.76 8.26 -1.01
N LEU A 148 4.05 8.39 -0.65
CA LEU A 148 4.49 8.39 0.75
C LEU A 148 3.98 9.62 1.51
N ARG A 149 4.10 10.81 0.90
CA ARG A 149 3.56 12.05 1.49
C ARG A 149 2.06 11.94 1.73
N ALA A 150 1.32 11.47 0.73
CA ALA A 150 -0.13 11.25 0.84
C ALA A 150 -0.49 10.22 1.93
N ALA A 151 0.31 9.16 2.09
CA ALA A 151 0.10 8.15 3.12
C ALA A 151 0.29 8.71 4.53
N VAL A 152 1.29 9.58 4.73
CA VAL A 152 1.46 10.34 5.97
C VAL A 152 0.22 11.21 6.24
N SER A 153 -0.24 12.01 5.27
CA SER A 153 -1.42 12.86 5.45
C SER A 153 -2.67 12.05 5.79
N ALA A 154 -2.89 10.94 5.08
CA ALA A 154 -4.00 10.04 5.31
C ALA A 154 -3.93 9.43 6.72
N ALA A 155 -2.76 8.94 7.15
CA ALA A 155 -2.58 8.35 8.46
C ALA A 155 -2.80 9.39 9.58
N LEU A 156 -2.24 10.59 9.44
CA LEU A 156 -2.43 11.70 10.37
C LEU A 156 -3.87 12.17 10.44
N LEU A 157 -4.63 12.16 9.34
CA LEU A 157 -6.06 12.49 9.36
C LEU A 157 -6.90 11.41 10.08
N LEU A 158 -6.42 10.17 10.10
CA LEU A 158 -7.07 9.02 10.73
C LEU A 158 -6.57 8.72 12.16
N LEU A 159 -5.59 9.48 12.65
CA LEU A 159 -5.10 9.45 14.02
C LEU A 159 -5.62 10.68 14.78
N PRO A 160 -5.91 10.56 16.09
CA PRO A 160 -6.07 9.31 16.85
C PRO A 160 -7.33 8.52 16.42
N PRO A 161 -7.39 7.20 16.66
CA PRO A 161 -8.53 6.35 16.26
C PRO A 161 -9.81 6.61 17.07
N LYS A 162 -9.68 7.23 18.25
CA LYS A 162 -10.78 7.73 19.07
C LYS A 162 -10.42 9.17 19.47
N PHE A 163 -11.31 10.10 19.18
CA PHE A 163 -11.28 11.44 19.79
C PHE A 163 -11.83 11.32 21.21
N THR A 164 -11.15 10.55 22.08
CA THR A 164 -11.43 10.66 23.50
C THR A 164 -10.82 11.97 23.95
N GLU A 165 -11.67 12.94 24.27
CA GLU A 165 -11.30 14.11 25.06
C GLU A 165 -10.78 13.64 26.43
N VAL A 166 -9.52 13.27 26.50
CA VAL A 166 -8.80 13.20 27.77
C VAL A 166 -7.67 14.21 27.68
N CYS A 167 -8.04 15.47 27.52
CA CYS A 167 -7.22 16.54 28.05
C CYS A 167 -7.42 16.51 29.56
N PHE A 168 -6.43 15.97 30.28
CA PHE A 168 -6.35 16.20 31.72
C PHE A 168 -6.26 17.73 31.91
N LEU A 169 -7.35 18.27 32.46
CA LEU A 169 -7.49 19.64 32.94
C LEU A 169 -6.42 19.89 34.01
N ALA A 170 -5.23 20.34 33.62
CA ALA A 170 -4.37 21.09 34.52
C ALA A 170 -4.93 22.52 34.60
N ILE A 171 -5.98 22.70 35.41
CA ILE A 171 -6.53 24.02 35.73
C ILE A 171 -5.47 24.75 36.55
N ARG A 172 -4.70 25.65 35.90
CA ARG A 172 -4.12 26.78 36.61
C ARG A 172 -5.15 27.91 36.59
N PRO A 173 -5.54 28.46 37.75
CA PRO A 173 -6.49 29.57 37.76
C PRO A 173 -5.80 30.77 37.09
N LEU A 174 -6.56 31.54 36.30
CA LEU A 174 -6.17 32.84 35.71
C LEU A 174 -5.52 32.94 34.31
N ARG A 175 -5.59 31.95 33.42
CA ARG A 175 -5.40 32.20 31.97
C ARG A 175 -6.29 31.31 31.10
N ILE A 176 -7.23 31.92 30.36
CA ILE A 176 -7.92 31.27 29.24
C ILE A 176 -6.86 31.03 28.16
N THR A 177 -6.26 29.85 28.18
CA THR A 177 -5.38 29.39 27.12
C THR A 177 -6.26 28.63 26.14
N ILE A 178 -6.27 29.03 24.87
CA ILE A 178 -6.90 28.28 23.79
C ILE A 178 -6.38 26.85 23.89
N PHE A 179 -7.24 25.91 24.30
CA PHE A 179 -6.89 24.51 24.44
C PHE A 179 -6.77 23.93 23.03
N VAL A 180 -5.57 24.03 22.45
CA VAL A 180 -5.23 23.30 21.23
C VAL A 180 -5.28 21.83 21.62
N ILE A 181 -6.28 21.11 21.13
CA ILE A 181 -6.43 19.67 21.34
C ILE A 181 -5.27 18.96 20.61
N SER A 182 -4.13 18.94 21.28
CA SER A 182 -2.91 18.29 20.80
C SER A 182 -2.98 16.83 21.21
N PHE A 183 -3.09 15.95 20.22
CA PHE A 183 -3.06 14.51 20.49
C PHE A 183 -1.64 13.98 20.40
N VAL A 184 -1.36 12.98 21.24
CA VAL A 184 -0.05 12.31 21.33
C VAL A 184 -0.20 10.86 20.88
N PHE A 185 0.71 10.41 20.01
CA PHE A 185 0.82 9.01 19.60
C PHE A 185 2.29 8.66 19.34
N MET A 186 2.62 7.36 19.33
CA MET A 186 3.99 6.93 19.05
C MET A 186 4.27 6.88 17.55
N GLN A 187 5.54 7.05 17.17
CA GLN A 187 5.98 6.86 15.79
C GLN A 187 5.63 5.46 15.23
N GLU A 188 5.66 4.43 16.07
CA GLU A 188 5.19 3.08 15.72
C GLU A 188 3.69 3.06 15.34
N ASP A 189 2.85 3.82 16.05
CA ASP A 189 1.42 3.93 15.74
C ASP A 189 1.18 4.61 14.39
N LEU A 190 2.01 5.60 14.05
CA LEU A 190 1.96 6.24 12.74
C LEU A 190 2.28 5.24 11.63
N TYR A 191 3.36 4.48 11.76
CA TYR A 191 3.75 3.46 10.76
C TYR A 191 2.73 2.32 10.69
N ALA A 192 2.17 1.90 11.82
CA ALA A 192 1.08 0.94 11.86
C ALA A 192 -0.15 1.49 11.13
N LYS A 193 -0.49 2.78 11.33
CA LYS A 193 -1.60 3.43 10.62
C LYS A 193 -1.36 3.48 9.12
N ILE A 194 -0.18 3.95 8.69
CA ILE A 194 0.23 3.99 7.26
C ILE A 194 0.12 2.59 6.65
N CYS A 195 0.70 1.58 7.29
CA CYS A 195 0.65 0.20 6.83
C CYS A 195 -0.81 -0.30 6.73
N SER A 196 -1.66 0.06 7.70
CA SER A 196 -3.07 -0.35 7.74
C SER A 196 -3.94 0.25 6.62
N LEU A 197 -3.54 1.36 5.99
CA LEU A 197 -4.32 1.98 4.89
C LEU A 197 -4.61 0.97 3.78
N SER A 198 -3.59 0.20 3.38
CA SER A 198 -3.67 -0.84 2.35
C SER A 198 -4.39 -2.13 2.78
N TYR A 199 -4.76 -2.24 4.06
CA TYR A 199 -5.51 -3.37 4.62
C TYR A 199 -6.94 -2.99 5.03
N MET A 200 -7.28 -1.70 4.99
CA MET A 200 -8.55 -1.22 5.49
C MET A 200 -9.69 -1.67 4.58
N GLY A 201 -10.41 -2.73 4.95
CA GLY A 201 -11.43 -3.34 4.10
C GLY A 201 -10.92 -4.46 3.20
N ASP A 202 -9.64 -4.87 3.33
CA ASP A 202 -9.06 -5.99 2.60
C ASP A 202 -9.77 -7.29 3.00
N LEU A 203 -10.40 -7.96 2.04
CA LEU A 203 -11.14 -9.19 2.29
C LEU A 203 -10.23 -10.31 2.78
N ARG A 204 -8.94 -10.28 2.42
CA ARG A 204 -7.96 -11.28 2.86
C ARG A 204 -7.69 -11.20 4.35
N MET A 205 -7.82 -10.02 4.97
CA MET A 205 -7.69 -9.86 6.42
C MET A 205 -8.79 -10.59 7.21
N PHE A 206 -9.92 -10.91 6.58
CA PHE A 206 -11.01 -11.64 7.22
C PHE A 206 -10.84 -13.17 7.16
N PHE A 207 -10.18 -13.71 6.14
CA PHE A 207 -10.18 -15.16 5.87
C PHE A 207 -8.82 -15.79 5.59
N ALA A 208 -7.77 -15.00 5.30
CA ALA A 208 -6.53 -15.50 4.72
C ALA A 208 -5.23 -14.85 5.25
N GLU A 209 -5.31 -13.91 6.20
CA GLU A 209 -4.16 -13.23 6.78
C GLU A 209 -4.19 -13.16 8.31
N ASP A 210 -3.01 -12.95 8.90
CA ASP A 210 -2.81 -12.79 10.35
C ASP A 210 -3.37 -11.45 10.84
N ARG A 211 -4.16 -11.44 11.92
CA ARG A 211 -4.75 -10.21 12.49
C ARG A 211 -3.70 -9.22 12.98
N ASN A 212 -2.55 -9.72 13.44
CA ASN A 212 -1.42 -8.94 13.92
C ASN A 212 -0.42 -8.61 12.81
N LYS A 213 -0.74 -8.92 11.54
CA LYS A 213 0.18 -8.75 10.41
C LYS A 213 0.72 -7.34 10.28
N VAL A 214 -0.12 -6.31 10.45
CA VAL A 214 0.30 -4.90 10.38
C VAL A 214 1.38 -4.61 11.43
N LYS A 215 1.13 -4.98 12.68
CA LYS A 215 2.06 -4.80 13.79
C LYS A 215 3.36 -5.55 13.57
N LYS A 216 3.28 -6.82 13.15
CA LYS A 216 4.46 -7.65 12.83
C LYS A 216 5.30 -7.07 11.68
N ILE A 217 4.68 -6.51 10.64
CA ILE A 217 5.39 -5.86 9.54
C ILE A 217 6.17 -4.65 10.05
N VAL A 218 5.52 -3.77 10.82
CA VAL A 218 6.14 -2.53 11.31
C VAL A 218 7.27 -2.84 12.28
N GLN A 219 7.03 -3.71 13.26
CA GLN A 219 8.05 -4.10 14.24
C GLN A 219 9.24 -4.81 13.59
N GLY A 220 8.98 -5.70 12.63
CA GLY A 220 10.05 -6.42 11.94
C GLY A 220 10.82 -5.58 10.89
N GLN A 221 10.40 -4.35 10.61
CA GLN A 221 11.01 -3.47 9.60
C GLN A 221 11.07 -1.99 10.06
N PHE A 222 11.12 -1.73 11.38
CA PHE A 222 10.93 -0.40 11.94
C PHE A 222 11.94 0.62 11.38
N ASP A 223 13.23 0.27 11.35
CA ASP A 223 14.29 1.14 10.83
C ASP A 223 14.09 1.49 9.34
N LEU A 224 13.57 0.54 8.56
CA LEU A 224 13.25 0.79 7.15
C LEU A 224 12.09 1.76 7.01
N PHE A 225 11.03 1.62 7.82
CA PHE A 225 9.95 2.62 7.87
C PHE A 225 10.49 3.99 8.31
N GLN A 226 11.36 4.03 9.32
CA GLN A 226 11.95 5.26 9.81
C GLN A 226 12.74 5.97 8.72
N SER A 227 13.66 5.29 8.03
CA SER A 227 14.42 5.89 6.92
C SER A 227 13.52 6.34 5.77
N MET A 228 12.48 5.57 5.45
CA MET A 228 11.55 5.83 4.35
C MET A 228 10.67 7.06 4.60
N TYR A 229 10.25 7.28 5.85
CA TYR A 229 9.33 8.37 6.20
C TYR A 229 9.99 9.61 6.80
N LYS A 230 11.23 9.51 7.30
CA LYS A 230 11.99 10.63 7.87
C LYS A 230 11.90 11.95 7.07
N PRO A 231 12.18 12.00 5.76
CA PRO A 231 12.15 13.28 5.03
C PRO A 231 10.75 13.92 5.00
N PHE A 232 9.68 13.12 4.97
CA PHE A 232 8.31 13.63 4.99
C PHE A 232 7.89 14.07 6.40
N LEU A 233 8.40 13.42 7.44
CA LEU A 233 8.15 13.81 8.82
C LEU A 233 8.84 15.14 9.16
N GLU A 234 10.07 15.34 8.70
CA GLU A 234 10.79 16.60 8.80
C GLU A 234 10.10 17.72 8.00
N GLU A 235 9.57 17.41 6.80
CA GLU A 235 8.75 18.35 6.01
C GLU A 235 7.49 18.81 6.78
N TYR A 236 6.86 17.90 7.53
CA TYR A 236 5.64 18.20 8.30
C TYR A 236 5.94 18.96 9.59
N GLU A 237 7.06 18.66 10.25
CA GLU A 237 7.54 19.42 11.41
C GLU A 237 7.88 20.85 11.00
N GLY A 238 8.59 21.04 9.89
CA GLY A 238 8.92 22.38 9.36
C GLY A 238 7.70 23.20 8.90
N LYS A 239 6.54 22.56 8.71
CA LYS A 239 5.24 23.20 8.40
C LYS A 239 4.35 23.38 9.64
N ASP A 240 4.86 23.12 10.84
CA ASP A 240 4.12 23.14 12.10
C ASP A 240 2.89 22.20 12.12
N LEU A 241 2.88 21.15 11.28
CA LEU A 241 1.80 20.16 11.23
C LEU A 241 1.97 19.06 12.29
N LEU A 242 3.20 18.85 12.75
CA LEU A 242 3.60 17.89 13.78
C LEU A 242 4.73 18.45 14.64
N ARG A 243 4.87 17.93 15.86
CA ARG A 243 6.05 18.16 16.72
C ARG A 243 6.55 16.85 17.28
N PHE A 244 7.87 16.65 17.34
CA PHE A 244 8.47 15.47 17.94
C PHE A 244 8.91 15.75 19.38
N SER A 245 8.74 14.78 20.28
CA SER A 245 9.42 14.83 21.58
C SER A 245 10.92 14.64 21.36
N SER A 246 11.75 15.46 21.99
CA SER A 246 13.18 15.19 22.16
C SER A 246 13.36 13.96 23.06
N SER A 247 13.39 12.76 22.47
CA SER A 247 13.61 11.50 23.17
C SER A 247 14.83 10.82 22.56
N GLU A 248 15.78 10.39 23.41
CA GLU A 248 16.97 9.62 23.02
C GLU A 248 16.65 8.21 22.51
N ASN A 249 15.40 7.73 22.70
CA ASN A 249 14.95 6.43 22.21
C ASN A 249 14.38 6.47 20.79
N GLN A 250 14.59 5.39 20.03
CA GLN A 250 14.11 5.18 18.64
C GLN A 250 12.59 5.33 18.44
N HIS A 251 11.81 5.38 19.51
CA HIS A 251 10.35 5.55 19.49
C HIS A 251 9.98 6.96 19.97
N ALA A 252 10.03 7.94 19.06
CA ALA A 252 9.64 9.31 19.39
C ALA A 252 8.12 9.43 19.56
N ASN A 253 7.68 10.20 20.56
CA ASN A 253 6.29 10.64 20.66
C ASN A 253 6.05 11.78 19.66
N ILE A 254 4.92 11.72 18.99
CA ILE A 254 4.49 12.71 18.00
C ILE A 254 3.28 13.44 18.55
N TYR A 255 3.35 14.76 18.54
CA TYR A 255 2.26 15.66 18.88
C TYR A 255 1.65 16.23 17.60
N GLN A 256 0.34 16.16 17.49
CA GLN A 256 -0.39 16.67 16.32
C GLN A 256 -1.50 17.61 16.75
N ASP A 257 -1.53 18.81 16.15
CA ASP A 257 -2.69 19.68 16.20
C ASP A 257 -3.82 19.09 15.34
N CYS A 258 -4.99 18.93 15.96
CA CYS A 258 -6.16 18.36 15.30
C CYS A 258 -7.18 19.41 14.82
N GLY A 259 -6.79 20.68 14.75
CA GLY A 259 -7.60 21.75 14.20
C GLY A 259 -8.04 21.54 12.75
N LEU A 260 -9.15 22.21 12.37
CA LEU A 260 -9.70 22.18 11.01
C LEU A 260 -8.71 22.67 9.93
N PRO A 261 -7.87 23.71 10.15
CA PRO A 261 -6.86 24.11 9.17
C PRO A 261 -5.85 23.00 8.86
N VAL A 262 -5.39 22.28 9.88
CA VAL A 262 -4.47 21.15 9.74
C VAL A 262 -5.14 19.98 9.01
N ALA A 263 -6.40 19.68 9.33
CA ALA A 263 -7.19 18.68 8.61
C ALA A 263 -7.34 19.01 7.12
N ARG A 264 -7.59 20.29 6.77
CA ARG A 264 -7.65 20.76 5.38
C ARG A 264 -6.30 20.64 4.68
N SER A 265 -5.21 20.98 5.37
CA SER A 265 -3.86 20.80 4.86
C SER A 265 -3.58 19.32 4.55
N HIS A 266 -3.88 18.40 5.47
CA HIS A 266 -3.75 16.97 5.21
C HIS A 266 -4.57 16.50 4.01
N VAL A 267 -5.81 16.97 3.87
CA VAL A 267 -6.66 16.63 2.72
C VAL A 267 -6.07 17.17 1.43
N SER A 268 -5.44 18.35 1.44
CA SER A 268 -4.81 18.94 0.25
C SER A 268 -3.66 18.09 -0.31
N PHE A 269 -2.95 17.34 0.54
CA PHE A 269 -1.88 16.42 0.16
C PHE A 269 -2.38 15.05 -0.31
N LEU A 270 -3.69 14.77 -0.23
CA LEU A 270 -4.26 13.52 -0.73
C LEU A 270 -4.34 13.51 -2.27
N PRO A 271 -4.27 12.31 -2.89
CA PRO A 271 -4.40 12.17 -4.33
C PRO A 271 -5.67 12.82 -4.89
N PRO A 272 -5.63 13.44 -6.08
CA PRO A 272 -6.79 14.10 -6.68
C PRO A 272 -8.03 13.20 -6.77
N ALA A 273 -7.88 11.93 -7.14
CA ALA A 273 -9.00 10.99 -7.21
C ALA A 273 -9.62 10.74 -5.82
N ILE A 274 -8.81 10.62 -4.77
CA ILE A 274 -9.29 10.46 -3.39
C ILE A 274 -10.02 11.72 -2.92
N ARG A 275 -9.45 12.90 -3.19
CA ARG A 275 -10.11 14.19 -2.88
C ARG A 275 -11.47 14.30 -3.58
N SER A 276 -11.52 13.96 -4.86
CA SER A 276 -12.78 13.94 -5.63
C SER A 276 -13.80 12.99 -5.00
N LEU A 277 -13.41 11.76 -4.66
CA LEU A 277 -14.27 10.77 -3.99
C LEU A 277 -14.75 11.24 -2.60
N MET A 278 -13.92 11.99 -1.86
CA MET A 278 -14.31 12.61 -0.60
C MET A 278 -15.27 13.80 -0.78
N GLY A 279 -15.17 14.51 -1.91
CA GLY A 279 -16.00 15.67 -2.26
C GLY A 279 -17.42 15.31 -2.72
N ILE A 280 -17.63 14.08 -3.22
CA ILE A 280 -18.96 13.60 -3.63
C ILE A 280 -19.88 13.56 -2.41
N ARG A 281 -20.85 14.49 -2.34
CA ARG A 281 -21.94 14.42 -1.37
C ARG A 281 -22.71 13.13 -1.63
N LEU A 282 -22.75 12.24 -0.63
CA LEU A 282 -23.69 11.11 -0.58
C LEU A 282 -25.11 11.67 -0.44
N GLY A 283 -25.68 12.10 -1.55
CA GLY A 283 -26.98 12.72 -1.65
C GLY A 283 -27.06 13.46 -2.97
N ARG A 284 -27.63 12.82 -4.01
CA ARG A 284 -27.97 13.49 -5.27
C ARG A 284 -28.90 14.68 -4.97
N LYS A 285 -28.36 15.89 -5.00
CA LYS A 285 -29.09 17.06 -5.49
C LYS A 285 -28.39 17.48 -6.78
N LYS A 286 -29.01 17.16 -7.92
CA LYS A 286 -28.74 17.81 -9.19
C LYS A 286 -29.01 19.29 -8.97
N VAL A 287 -27.97 20.13 -9.05
CA VAL A 287 -28.14 21.54 -9.41
C VAL A 287 -27.16 21.79 -10.54
N THR A 288 -27.76 22.03 -11.69
CA THR A 288 -27.20 22.57 -12.92
C THR A 288 -26.55 23.93 -12.64
N SER A 289 -25.31 24.12 -13.09
CA SER A 289 -24.86 25.38 -13.70
C SER A 289 -23.43 25.22 -14.19
N GLU A 290 -23.20 25.75 -15.38
CA GLU A 290 -21.97 25.75 -16.14
C GLU A 290 -20.85 26.54 -15.44
N SER A 291 -19.66 25.94 -15.35
CA SER A 291 -18.35 26.61 -15.37
C SER A 291 -17.26 25.54 -15.26
N VAL A 292 -16.66 25.24 -16.40
CA VAL A 292 -15.47 24.41 -16.52
C VAL A 292 -14.31 25.17 -15.86
N GLN A 293 -13.55 24.52 -14.96
CA GLN A 293 -12.39 25.03 -14.17
C GLN A 293 -12.64 25.66 -12.79
N ALA A 294 -13.55 25.12 -11.98
CA ALA A 294 -13.39 25.21 -10.53
C ALA A 294 -12.65 23.95 -10.04
N LEU A 295 -11.41 24.11 -9.55
CA LEU A 295 -10.78 23.10 -8.69
C LEU A 295 -11.80 22.79 -7.59
N HIS A 296 -12.35 21.57 -7.60
CA HIS A 296 -13.36 21.14 -6.64
C HIS A 296 -12.65 20.99 -5.28
N GLU A 297 -12.38 22.10 -4.60
CA GLU A 297 -11.82 22.10 -3.28
C GLU A 297 -12.80 21.37 -2.37
N VAL A 298 -12.32 20.32 -1.70
CA VAL A 298 -13.16 19.52 -0.82
C VAL A 298 -13.51 20.39 0.38
N VAL A 299 -14.69 20.99 0.36
CA VAL A 299 -15.19 21.76 1.50
C VAL A 299 -15.50 20.80 2.65
N ILE A 300 -14.59 20.77 3.62
CA ILE A 300 -14.70 19.99 4.84
C ILE A 300 -15.24 20.89 5.95
N GLY A 301 -16.34 20.48 6.57
CA GLY A 301 -16.97 21.18 7.69
C GLY A 301 -16.31 20.86 9.05
N SER A 302 -15.79 19.64 9.23
CA SER A 302 -15.05 19.24 10.44
C SER A 302 -14.01 18.16 10.15
N ARG A 303 -13.04 17.97 11.06
CA ARG A 303 -12.05 16.90 10.96
C ARG A 303 -12.72 15.52 10.97
N GLU A 304 -13.70 15.32 11.85
CA GLU A 304 -14.44 14.06 11.98
C GLU A 304 -15.17 13.70 10.69
N GLU A 305 -15.74 14.70 10.02
CA GLU A 305 -16.34 14.52 8.70
C GLU A 305 -15.30 14.07 7.67
N ALA A 306 -14.13 14.71 7.63
CA ALA A 306 -13.02 14.34 6.75
C ALA A 306 -12.56 12.91 7.01
N THR A 307 -12.34 12.55 8.28
CA THR A 307 -11.93 11.21 8.73
C THR A 307 -12.96 10.16 8.31
N LYS A 308 -14.26 10.39 8.56
CA LYS A 308 -15.33 9.45 8.18
C LYS A 308 -15.40 9.26 6.66
N ARG A 309 -15.33 10.34 5.88
CA ARG A 309 -15.32 10.29 4.41
C ARG A 309 -14.10 9.52 3.91
N MET A 310 -12.92 9.82 4.45
CA MET A 310 -11.66 9.15 4.10
C MET A 310 -11.71 7.66 4.40
N GLN A 311 -12.18 7.27 5.59
CA GLN A 311 -12.38 5.87 5.96
C GLN A 311 -13.29 5.14 4.99
N LYS A 312 -14.41 5.77 4.60
CA LYS A 312 -15.37 5.18 3.66
C LYS A 312 -14.75 4.96 2.28
N VAL A 313 -14.03 5.97 1.76
CA VAL A 313 -13.37 5.90 0.44
C VAL A 313 -12.33 4.79 0.43
N LEU A 314 -11.36 4.84 1.34
CA LEU A 314 -10.30 3.84 1.43
C LEU A 314 -10.85 2.43 1.64
N ARG A 315 -11.83 2.25 2.55
CA ARG A 315 -12.45 0.94 2.80
C ARG A 315 -13.07 0.34 1.54
N ARG A 316 -13.75 1.16 0.75
CA ARG A 316 -14.36 0.72 -0.50
C ARG A 316 -13.29 0.39 -1.56
N THR A 317 -12.31 1.27 -1.75
CA THR A 317 -11.24 1.08 -2.74
C THR A 317 -10.48 -0.21 -2.49
N VAL A 318 -10.01 -0.44 -1.26
CA VAL A 318 -9.26 -1.64 -0.87
C VAL A 318 -10.13 -2.90 -0.94
N MET A 319 -11.39 -2.83 -0.52
CA MET A 319 -12.30 -3.98 -0.61
C MET A 319 -12.50 -4.44 -2.06
N VAL A 320 -12.77 -3.49 -2.96
CA VAL A 320 -12.98 -3.78 -4.38
C VAL A 320 -11.71 -4.35 -5.01
N SER A 321 -10.55 -3.74 -4.78
CA SER A 321 -9.28 -4.22 -5.35
C SER A 321 -8.88 -5.59 -4.79
N SER A 322 -9.05 -5.81 -3.49
CA SER A 322 -8.83 -7.10 -2.86
C SER A 322 -9.75 -8.19 -3.43
N ALA A 323 -11.03 -7.90 -3.62
CA ALA A 323 -12.00 -8.86 -4.16
C ALA A 323 -11.63 -9.27 -5.58
N ARG A 324 -11.44 -8.26 -6.45
CA ARG A 324 -11.04 -8.43 -7.85
C ARG A 324 -9.77 -9.28 -7.97
N GLN A 325 -8.76 -8.98 -7.15
CA GLN A 325 -7.51 -9.73 -7.21
C GLN A 325 -7.62 -11.15 -6.66
N ALA A 326 -8.46 -11.38 -5.64
CA ALA A 326 -8.72 -12.73 -5.16
C ALA A 326 -9.41 -13.59 -6.24
N VAL A 327 -10.41 -13.03 -6.94
CA VAL A 327 -11.09 -13.68 -8.05
C VAL A 327 -10.11 -13.95 -9.20
N SER A 328 -9.33 -12.95 -9.61
CA SER A 328 -8.32 -13.10 -10.66
C SER A 328 -7.31 -14.18 -10.29
N GLY A 329 -6.80 -14.20 -9.06
CA GLY A 329 -5.84 -15.21 -8.61
C GLY A 329 -6.42 -16.63 -8.58
N LEU A 330 -7.70 -16.78 -8.21
CA LEU A 330 -8.36 -18.09 -8.24
C LEU A 330 -8.48 -18.62 -9.67
N LEU A 331 -8.79 -17.75 -10.63
CA LEU A 331 -8.84 -18.12 -12.03
C LEU A 331 -7.46 -18.53 -12.53
N THR A 332 -6.42 -17.72 -12.29
CA THR A 332 -5.12 -17.91 -12.95
C THR A 332 -4.28 -19.06 -12.41
N VAL A 333 -4.41 -19.43 -11.13
CA VAL A 333 -3.47 -20.36 -10.49
C VAL A 333 -3.81 -21.84 -10.76
N GLY A 334 -5.03 -22.14 -11.26
CA GLY A 334 -5.51 -23.51 -11.45
C GLY A 334 -5.86 -24.20 -10.11
N GLY A 335 -6.87 -25.08 -10.12
CA GLY A 335 -7.53 -25.56 -8.88
C GLY A 335 -6.58 -26.11 -7.80
N VAL A 336 -5.58 -26.91 -8.18
CA VAL A 336 -4.66 -27.56 -7.22
C VAL A 336 -3.68 -26.58 -6.57
N LYS A 337 -3.03 -25.72 -7.35
CA LYS A 337 -2.09 -24.69 -6.81
C LYS A 337 -2.88 -23.63 -6.02
N ALA A 338 -4.10 -23.30 -6.44
CA ALA A 338 -4.96 -22.35 -5.75
C ALA A 338 -5.40 -22.89 -4.38
N ALA A 339 -5.82 -24.16 -4.32
CA ALA A 339 -6.15 -24.83 -3.07
C ALA A 339 -4.95 -24.85 -2.11
N ARG A 340 -3.75 -25.24 -2.57
CA ARG A 340 -2.52 -25.24 -1.75
C ARG A 340 -2.14 -23.85 -1.23
N TYR A 341 -2.30 -22.81 -2.05
CA TYR A 341 -2.01 -21.44 -1.62
C TYR A 341 -3.01 -20.96 -0.56
N LEU A 342 -4.31 -21.21 -0.78
CA LEU A 342 -5.38 -20.84 0.14
C LEU A 342 -5.24 -21.59 1.48
N THR A 343 -4.98 -22.90 1.47
CA THR A 343 -4.81 -23.68 2.70
C THR A 343 -3.63 -23.17 3.55
N ASN A 344 -2.47 -22.90 2.94
CA ASN A 344 -1.32 -22.33 3.65
C ASN A 344 -1.62 -20.96 4.27
N LYS A 345 -2.44 -20.13 3.60
CA LYS A 345 -2.84 -18.80 4.09
C LYS A 345 -3.88 -18.89 5.20
N MET A 346 -4.88 -19.75 5.04
CA MET A 346 -5.88 -20.03 6.07
C MET A 346 -5.26 -20.63 7.33
N GLN A 347 -4.28 -21.54 7.18
CA GLN A 347 -3.55 -22.10 8.32
C GLN A 347 -2.79 -21.03 9.11
N LYS A 348 -2.16 -20.07 8.41
CA LYS A 348 -1.50 -18.92 9.04
C LYS A 348 -2.51 -18.01 9.76
N ALA A 349 -3.68 -17.78 9.16
CA ALA A 349 -4.75 -16.99 9.78
C ALA A 349 -5.27 -17.67 11.06
N TRP A 350 -5.58 -18.97 11.01
CA TRP A 350 -6.10 -19.73 12.14
C TRP A 350 -5.14 -19.72 13.34
N ARG A 351 -3.84 -19.96 13.09
CA ARG A 351 -2.80 -19.89 14.15
C ARG A 351 -2.66 -18.53 14.82
N SER A 352 -3.19 -17.46 14.22
CA SER A 352 -3.19 -16.12 14.82
C SER A 352 -4.46 -15.79 15.62
N TRP A 353 -5.49 -16.63 15.51
CA TRP A 353 -6.79 -16.44 16.16
C TRP A 353 -6.94 -17.26 17.44
N THR A 354 -6.22 -18.37 17.52
CA THR A 354 -5.94 -19.13 18.75
C THR A 354 -4.79 -18.49 19.49
#